data_AF-A0AA88A105-F1
#
_entry.id   AF-A0AA88A105-F1
#
_cell.length_a   1.000
_cell.length_b   1.000
_cell.length_c   1.000
_cell.angle_alpha   90.00
_cell.angle_beta   90.00
_cell.angle_gamma   90.00
#
_symmetry.space_group_name_H-M   'P 1'
#
loop_
_entity.id
_entity.type
_entity.pdbx_description
1 polymer ?
#
loop_
_entity_poly.entity_id
_entity_poly.type
_entity_poly.pdbx_seq_one_letter_code
_entity_poly.pdbx_strand_id
1 'polypeptide(L)'
;MASSSSSASSAISRLSNLRKHLDASNSLSDNKAVGLIKVSPEVSEALSNGKAVVALESTIISHGMPYPQNLETAKEVEAIVRNNGAVPATIAILDGIPCVGLSLEELERLAIIGAKAQKTARRDIAHIVATRGNGATTVSATMLIASMVGISVFVTGGIGGVHRHGEHTMDISSDLTELGRTPVAVISAGVKSILDIPKTLEYLETQGVCVAAYKTNEFPAFFTETSGCKVRCRVDSPEDCARLIDANVKLGLGTGILIAVPIPREHSASGSLIESAIQRAMTEARDKNISGNAETPFLLARVNELTGGASLSSNIALVKNNALVGAQIAVALSRLRENCNKGEVAAIQIPNYRPPCALSGSGKTCHVERGVFLFYYNSLSSSKWYLKLPLHELPLYFNFLETVGTVIACDL
;
A
#
# COMPACT_ATOMS: atom_id res chain seq x y z
N MET A 1 66.75 -11.46 -7.62
CA MET A 1 65.42 -11.44 -8.27
C MET A 1 64.37 -11.73 -7.20
N ALA A 2 63.51 -10.76 -6.89
CA ALA A 2 62.15 -10.87 -6.31
C ALA A 2 61.85 -9.65 -5.41
N SER A 3 61.18 -8.62 -5.93
CA SER A 3 60.48 -7.62 -5.10
C SER A 3 59.49 -6.70 -5.85
N SER A 4 59.04 -7.04 -7.07
CA SER A 4 58.14 -6.15 -7.84
C SER A 4 56.69 -6.65 -8.01
N SER A 5 56.29 -7.79 -7.44
CA SER A 5 54.97 -8.40 -7.69
C SER A 5 53.89 -8.07 -6.65
N SER A 6 54.20 -7.47 -5.49
CA SER A 6 53.21 -7.25 -4.42
C SER A 6 52.42 -5.94 -4.54
N SER A 7 52.99 -4.88 -5.13
CA SER A 7 52.32 -3.57 -5.22
C SER A 7 51.26 -3.52 -6.33
N ALA A 8 51.48 -4.22 -7.45
CA ALA A 8 50.53 -4.30 -8.55
C ALA A 8 49.25 -5.07 -8.16
N SER A 9 49.37 -6.14 -7.38
CA SER A 9 48.22 -6.91 -6.87
C SER A 9 47.34 -6.09 -5.92
N SER A 10 47.96 -5.27 -5.05
CA SER A 10 47.26 -4.35 -4.16
C SER A 10 46.53 -3.22 -4.91
N ALA A 11 47.15 -2.67 -5.96
CA ALA A 11 46.54 -1.63 -6.79
C ALA A 11 45.35 -2.16 -7.61
N ILE A 12 45.44 -3.37 -8.15
CA ILE A 12 44.35 -4.04 -8.89
C ILE A 12 43.19 -4.41 -7.94
N SER A 13 43.50 -4.83 -6.71
CA SER A 13 42.50 -5.04 -5.65
C SER A 13 41.76 -3.74 -5.29
N ARG A 14 42.47 -2.62 -5.17
CA ARG A 14 41.86 -1.32 -4.88
C ARG A 14 41.02 -0.78 -6.04
N LEU A 15 41.48 -0.95 -7.28
CA LEU A 15 40.74 -0.57 -8.48
C LEU A 15 39.49 -1.44 -8.70
N SER A 16 39.55 -2.74 -8.38
CA SER A 16 38.36 -3.60 -8.45
C SER A 16 37.33 -3.29 -7.35
N ASN A 17 37.77 -2.89 -6.16
CA ASN A 17 36.87 -2.41 -5.09
C ASN A 17 36.29 -1.02 -5.38
N LEU A 18 37.07 -0.10 -5.97
CA LEU A 18 36.57 1.20 -6.44
C LEU A 18 35.57 1.03 -7.59
N ARG A 19 35.82 0.11 -8.54
CA ARG A 19 34.88 -0.23 -9.61
C ARG A 19 33.59 -0.84 -9.06
N LYS A 20 33.67 -1.73 -8.07
CA LYS A 20 32.48 -2.25 -7.35
C LYS A 20 31.71 -1.15 -6.62
N HIS A 21 32.38 -0.13 -6.09
CA HIS A 21 31.71 1.02 -5.46
C HIS A 21 31.11 2.01 -6.48
N LEU A 22 31.76 2.23 -7.62
CA LEU A 22 31.26 3.07 -8.73
C LEU A 22 30.08 2.41 -9.47
N ASP A 23 30.14 1.09 -9.68
CA ASP A 23 29.03 0.30 -10.26
C ASP A 23 27.86 0.18 -9.26
N ALA A 24 28.13 0.23 -7.95
CA ALA A 24 27.10 0.33 -6.92
C ALA A 24 26.45 1.72 -6.90
N SER A 25 27.21 2.81 -7.09
CA SER A 25 26.65 4.18 -7.03
C SER A 25 25.76 4.56 -8.21
N ASN A 26 25.78 3.84 -9.33
CA ASN A 26 24.95 4.11 -10.51
C ASN A 26 23.70 3.21 -10.66
N SER A 27 23.30 2.47 -9.61
CA SER A 27 22.06 1.65 -9.65
C SER A 27 21.37 1.42 -8.29
N LEU A 28 21.64 2.28 -7.30
CA LEU A 28 21.13 2.12 -5.93
C LEU A 28 19.75 2.76 -5.64
N SER A 29 18.97 3.11 -6.67
CA SER A 29 17.55 3.41 -6.52
C SER A 29 16.71 2.40 -7.32
N ASP A 30 15.95 1.61 -6.57
CA ASP A 30 14.68 0.94 -6.94
C ASP A 30 14.60 -0.56 -7.28
N ASN A 31 15.66 -1.33 -7.56
CA ASN A 31 15.43 -2.71 -8.08
C ASN A 31 16.22 -3.90 -7.51
N LYS A 32 17.04 -3.75 -6.46
CA LYS A 32 17.75 -4.93 -5.88
C LYS A 32 16.85 -5.93 -5.15
N ALA A 33 15.69 -5.48 -4.65
CA ALA A 33 14.79 -6.35 -3.89
C ALA A 33 13.87 -7.22 -4.76
N VAL A 34 13.64 -6.83 -6.03
CA VAL A 34 12.77 -7.55 -6.96
C VAL A 34 13.30 -8.95 -7.29
N GLY A 35 14.62 -9.17 -7.23
CA GLY A 35 15.21 -10.50 -7.41
C GLY A 35 14.93 -11.52 -6.29
N LEU A 36 14.31 -11.09 -5.18
CA LEU A 36 13.95 -11.95 -4.04
C LEU A 36 12.44 -12.22 -3.94
N ILE A 37 11.60 -11.52 -4.72
CA ILE A 37 10.14 -11.66 -4.68
C ILE A 37 9.68 -12.42 -5.92
N LYS A 38 8.95 -13.51 -5.73
CA LYS A 38 8.25 -14.22 -6.80
C LYS A 38 6.93 -13.49 -7.09
N VAL A 39 6.85 -12.82 -8.23
CA VAL A 39 5.59 -12.24 -8.73
C VAL A 39 4.99 -13.19 -9.76
N SER A 40 3.69 -13.48 -9.66
CA SER A 40 3.01 -14.33 -10.63
C SER A 40 3.00 -13.70 -12.03
N PRO A 41 2.97 -14.50 -13.11
CA PRO A 41 2.90 -13.95 -14.46
C PRO A 41 1.71 -13.01 -14.66
N GLU A 42 0.54 -13.36 -14.10
CA GLU A 42 -0.68 -12.55 -14.21
C GLU A 42 -0.52 -11.18 -13.53
N VAL A 43 0.03 -11.15 -12.31
CA VAL A 43 0.26 -9.89 -11.58
C VAL A 43 1.33 -9.06 -12.28
N SER A 44 2.41 -9.69 -12.74
CA SER A 44 3.49 -9.02 -13.47
C SER A 44 2.99 -8.37 -14.77
N GLU A 45 2.16 -9.08 -15.55
CA GLU A 45 1.52 -8.56 -16.75
C GLU A 45 0.54 -7.42 -16.45
N ALA A 46 -0.23 -7.54 -15.36
CA ALA A 46 -1.17 -6.49 -14.96
C ALA A 46 -0.43 -5.19 -14.59
N LEU A 47 0.63 -5.31 -13.78
CA LEU A 47 1.44 -4.17 -13.35
C LEU A 47 2.15 -3.50 -14.54
N SER A 48 2.76 -4.27 -15.44
CA SER A 48 3.47 -3.72 -16.60
C SER A 48 2.54 -3.00 -17.59
N ASN A 49 1.28 -3.42 -17.67
CA ASN A 49 0.25 -2.79 -18.50
C ASN A 49 -0.56 -1.71 -17.76
N GLY A 50 -0.20 -1.36 -16.51
CA GLY A 50 -0.94 -0.35 -15.73
C GLY A 50 -2.36 -0.76 -15.33
N LYS A 51 -2.69 -2.06 -15.42
CA LYS A 51 -4.00 -2.60 -15.03
C LYS A 51 -4.17 -2.60 -13.50
N ALA A 52 -5.42 -2.60 -13.06
CA ALA A 52 -5.76 -2.65 -11.65
C ALA A 52 -5.30 -3.97 -10.99
N VAL A 53 -4.58 -3.86 -9.87
CA VAL A 53 -4.15 -4.99 -9.04
C VAL A 53 -4.55 -4.71 -7.59
N VAL A 54 -5.08 -5.73 -6.90
CA VAL A 54 -5.45 -5.67 -5.48
C VAL A 54 -4.66 -6.71 -4.71
N ALA A 55 -3.82 -6.26 -3.77
CA ALA A 55 -3.16 -7.16 -2.84
C ALA A 55 -4.17 -7.76 -1.84
N LEU A 56 -3.91 -8.99 -1.40
CA LEU A 56 -4.68 -9.71 -0.38
C LEU A 56 -3.69 -10.36 0.61
N GLU A 57 -3.99 -10.35 1.91
CA GLU A 57 -3.13 -10.96 2.93
C GLU A 57 -3.37 -12.47 3.09
N SER A 58 -2.40 -13.17 3.69
CA SER A 58 -2.53 -14.61 3.99
C SER A 58 -2.80 -14.93 5.45
N THR A 59 -2.61 -14.00 6.40
CA THR A 59 -2.90 -14.27 7.83
C THR A 59 -4.36 -14.62 8.06
N ILE A 60 -5.28 -13.98 7.35
CA ILE A 60 -6.71 -14.29 7.46
C ILE A 60 -7.01 -15.74 7.05
N ILE A 61 -6.24 -16.30 6.11
CA ILE A 61 -6.38 -17.67 5.61
C ILE A 61 -5.83 -18.67 6.65
N SER A 62 -4.62 -18.43 7.17
CA SER A 62 -3.96 -19.40 8.05
C SER A 62 -4.36 -19.30 9.53
N HIS A 63 -4.73 -18.10 10.00
CA HIS A 63 -4.99 -17.82 11.42
C HIS A 63 -6.34 -17.13 11.69
N GLY A 64 -7.04 -16.67 10.64
CA GLY A 64 -8.31 -15.95 10.78
C GLY A 64 -9.56 -16.83 10.63
N MET A 65 -9.44 -17.96 9.93
CA MET A 65 -10.57 -18.83 9.59
C MET A 65 -10.16 -20.31 9.64
N PRO A 66 -11.08 -21.22 10.03
CA PRO A 66 -10.83 -22.66 10.00
C PRO A 66 -10.86 -23.21 8.56
N TYR A 67 -10.24 -24.37 8.35
CA TYR A 67 -10.39 -25.14 7.10
C TYR A 67 -11.70 -25.94 7.11
N PRO A 68 -12.46 -26.03 6.00
CA PRO A 68 -12.16 -25.52 4.64
C PRO A 68 -12.59 -24.06 4.36
N GLN A 69 -13.27 -23.41 5.31
CA GLN A 69 -13.84 -22.07 5.10
C GLN A 69 -12.78 -21.02 4.74
N ASN A 70 -11.56 -21.17 5.24
CA ASN A 70 -10.43 -20.31 4.89
C ASN A 70 -10.11 -20.32 3.39
N LEU A 71 -10.04 -21.51 2.78
CA LEU A 71 -9.76 -21.70 1.36
C LEU A 71 -10.95 -21.25 0.50
N GLU A 72 -12.16 -21.62 0.90
CA GLU A 72 -13.39 -21.22 0.20
C GLU A 72 -13.51 -19.69 0.17
N THR A 73 -13.34 -19.03 1.32
CA THR A 73 -13.40 -17.57 1.41
C THR A 73 -12.29 -16.91 0.59
N ALA A 74 -11.06 -17.44 0.63
CA ALA A 74 -9.97 -16.89 -0.17
C ALA A 74 -10.27 -16.94 -1.68
N LYS A 75 -10.77 -18.09 -2.17
CA LYS A 75 -11.18 -18.25 -3.59
C LYS A 75 -12.32 -17.30 -3.97
N GLU A 76 -13.32 -17.16 -3.12
CA GLU A 76 -14.44 -16.25 -3.36
C GLU A 76 -14.00 -14.79 -3.40
N VAL A 77 -13.07 -14.39 -2.53
CA VAL A 77 -12.50 -13.04 -2.50
C VAL A 77 -11.68 -12.76 -3.76
N GLU A 78 -10.82 -13.69 -4.20
CA GLU A 78 -10.10 -13.56 -5.47
C GLU A 78 -11.06 -13.46 -6.66
N ALA A 79 -12.14 -14.25 -6.65
CA ALA A 79 -13.18 -14.19 -7.68
C ALA A 79 -13.92 -12.85 -7.68
N ILE A 80 -14.25 -12.27 -6.52
CA ILE A 80 -14.88 -10.95 -6.43
C ILE A 80 -13.97 -9.88 -7.04
N VAL A 81 -12.68 -9.88 -6.68
CA VAL A 81 -11.71 -8.93 -7.25
C VAL A 81 -11.64 -9.06 -8.76
N ARG A 82 -11.52 -10.30 -9.26
CA ARG A 82 -11.45 -10.63 -10.68
C ARG A 82 -12.70 -10.20 -11.45
N ASN A 83 -13.88 -10.51 -10.92
CA ASN A 83 -15.17 -10.17 -11.53
C ASN A 83 -15.43 -8.65 -11.58
N ASN A 84 -14.71 -7.87 -10.77
CA ASN A 84 -14.79 -6.42 -10.75
C ASN A 84 -13.65 -5.74 -11.52
N GLY A 85 -12.91 -6.48 -12.36
CA GLY A 85 -11.97 -5.92 -13.33
C GLY A 85 -10.57 -5.63 -12.78
N ALA A 86 -10.24 -6.15 -11.59
CA ALA A 86 -8.89 -6.08 -11.03
C ALA A 86 -8.26 -7.48 -10.94
N VAL A 87 -6.93 -7.55 -10.94
CA VAL A 87 -6.19 -8.80 -10.73
C VAL A 87 -5.93 -9.00 -9.23
N PRO A 88 -6.38 -10.11 -8.63
CA PRO A 88 -6.06 -10.41 -7.24
C PRO A 88 -4.60 -10.84 -7.09
N ALA A 89 -3.95 -10.37 -6.03
CA ALA A 89 -2.58 -10.72 -5.68
C ALA A 89 -2.52 -11.15 -4.21
N THR A 90 -2.88 -12.40 -3.91
CA THR A 90 -2.68 -12.97 -2.58
C THR A 90 -1.18 -13.08 -2.28
N ILE A 91 -0.76 -12.54 -1.13
CA ILE A 91 0.66 -12.43 -0.75
C ILE A 91 0.95 -13.36 0.43
N ALA A 92 1.97 -14.19 0.31
CA ALA A 92 2.49 -15.06 1.38
C ALA A 92 4.00 -15.23 1.25
N ILE A 93 4.65 -15.88 2.22
CA ILE A 93 6.02 -16.38 2.07
C ILE A 93 5.96 -17.90 2.02
N LEU A 94 6.41 -18.51 0.93
CA LEU A 94 6.42 -19.97 0.77
C LEU A 94 7.86 -20.44 0.59
N ASP A 95 8.28 -21.38 1.45
CA ASP A 95 9.64 -21.93 1.46
C ASP A 95 10.76 -20.85 1.47
N GLY A 96 10.52 -19.76 2.19
CA GLY A 96 11.41 -18.61 2.29
C GLY A 96 11.31 -17.59 1.15
N ILE A 97 10.38 -17.76 0.21
CA ILE A 97 10.23 -16.88 -0.94
C ILE A 97 8.95 -16.05 -0.76
N PRO A 98 9.04 -14.72 -0.63
CA PRO A 98 7.88 -13.84 -0.75
C PRO A 98 7.22 -14.02 -2.12
N CYS A 99 5.95 -14.42 -2.12
CA CYS A 99 5.15 -14.66 -3.32
C CYS A 99 4.03 -13.63 -3.41
N VAL A 100 3.84 -13.05 -4.59
CA VAL A 100 2.76 -12.10 -4.91
C VAL A 100 1.92 -12.67 -6.04
N GLY A 101 0.67 -13.00 -5.72
CA GLY A 101 -0.22 -13.77 -6.60
C GLY A 101 0.05 -15.26 -6.47
N LEU A 102 -0.59 -15.91 -5.49
CA LEU A 102 -0.49 -17.35 -5.32
C LEU A 102 -1.23 -18.09 -6.44
N SER A 103 -0.69 -19.24 -6.87
CA SER A 103 -1.48 -20.19 -7.66
C SER A 103 -2.57 -20.83 -6.80
N LEU A 104 -3.54 -21.51 -7.44
CA LEU A 104 -4.59 -22.23 -6.74
C LEU A 104 -4.00 -23.31 -5.80
N GLU A 105 -2.96 -24.00 -6.26
CA GLU A 105 -2.25 -25.04 -5.50
C GLU A 105 -1.48 -24.44 -4.32
N GLU A 106 -0.84 -23.29 -4.51
CA GLU A 106 -0.15 -22.57 -3.44
C GLU A 106 -1.11 -22.04 -2.38
N LEU A 107 -2.27 -21.53 -2.81
CA LEU A 107 -3.35 -21.07 -1.93
C LEU A 107 -3.93 -22.22 -1.11
N GLU A 108 -4.23 -23.36 -1.77
CA GLU A 108 -4.71 -24.58 -1.11
C GLU A 108 -3.67 -25.14 -0.14
N ARG A 109 -2.40 -25.21 -0.56
CA ARG A 109 -1.29 -25.60 0.32
C ARG A 109 -1.23 -24.73 1.56
N LEU A 110 -1.31 -23.40 1.43
CA LEU A 110 -1.28 -22.48 2.56
C LEU A 110 -2.48 -22.68 3.51
N ALA A 111 -3.68 -22.87 2.94
CA ALA A 111 -4.90 -23.09 3.72
C ALA A 111 -4.85 -24.40 4.53
N ILE A 112 -4.28 -25.46 3.95
CA ILE A 112 -4.08 -26.77 4.62
C ILE A 112 -2.98 -26.68 5.70
N ILE A 113 -1.89 -25.95 5.42
CA ILE A 113 -0.83 -25.69 6.41
C ILE A 113 -1.43 -25.00 7.65
N GLY A 114 -2.35 -24.07 7.44
CA GLY A 114 -3.08 -23.38 8.51
C GLY A 114 -2.12 -22.73 9.52
N ALA A 115 -2.41 -22.91 10.81
CA ALA A 115 -1.64 -22.30 11.90
C ALA A 115 -0.16 -22.73 11.99
N LYS A 116 0.28 -23.74 11.22
CA LYS A 116 1.70 -24.11 11.11
C LYS A 116 2.51 -23.13 10.25
N ALA A 117 1.86 -22.37 9.38
CA ALA A 117 2.50 -21.23 8.74
C ALA A 117 2.71 -20.17 9.81
N GLN A 118 3.89 -19.56 9.87
CA GLN A 118 4.15 -18.54 10.88
C GLN A 118 3.38 -17.27 10.54
N LYS A 119 2.61 -16.73 11.50
CA LYS A 119 2.03 -15.39 11.40
C LYS A 119 3.17 -14.38 11.27
N THR A 120 3.26 -13.72 10.12
CA THR A 120 4.44 -12.96 9.70
C THR A 120 4.08 -11.47 9.60
N ALA A 121 4.54 -10.68 10.56
CA ALA A 121 4.59 -9.23 10.46
C ALA A 121 5.91 -8.78 9.83
N ARG A 122 6.06 -7.48 9.55
CA ARG A 122 7.26 -6.96 8.88
C ARG A 122 8.58 -7.40 9.53
N ARG A 123 8.65 -7.42 10.87
CA ARG A 123 9.85 -7.83 11.62
C ARG A 123 10.22 -9.30 11.40
N ASP A 124 9.24 -10.14 11.07
CA ASP A 124 9.39 -11.59 10.98
C ASP A 124 9.89 -12.03 9.59
N ILE A 125 9.71 -11.19 8.55
CA ILE A 125 10.01 -11.52 7.15
C ILE A 125 11.44 -12.04 6.97
N ALA A 126 12.44 -11.33 7.50
CA ALA A 126 13.83 -11.71 7.35
C ALA A 126 14.13 -13.09 7.95
N HIS A 127 13.51 -13.41 9.08
CA HIS A 127 13.66 -14.71 9.73
C HIS A 127 13.05 -15.84 8.88
N ILE A 128 11.83 -15.65 8.38
CA ILE A 128 11.15 -16.65 7.54
C ILE A 128 11.92 -16.91 6.25
N VAL A 129 12.38 -15.85 5.59
CA VAL A 129 13.19 -15.96 4.36
C VAL A 129 14.50 -16.69 4.65
N ALA A 130 15.23 -16.32 5.70
CA ALA A 130 16.51 -16.93 6.05
C ALA A 130 16.39 -18.42 6.41
N THR A 131 15.30 -18.80 7.08
CA THR A 131 15.03 -20.18 7.52
C THR A 131 14.32 -21.04 6.47
N ARG A 132 13.99 -20.46 5.31
CA ARG A 132 13.18 -21.11 4.27
C ARG A 132 11.82 -21.62 4.79
N GLY A 133 11.24 -20.87 5.72
CA GLY A 133 9.96 -21.19 6.34
C GLY A 133 8.75 -20.79 5.49
N ASN A 134 7.56 -21.18 5.96
CA ASN A 134 6.28 -20.72 5.40
C ASN A 134 5.68 -19.67 6.32
N GLY A 135 5.31 -18.52 5.76
CA GLY A 135 4.80 -17.35 6.48
C GLY A 135 3.48 -16.85 5.91
N ALA A 136 2.46 -16.78 6.76
CA ALA A 136 1.21 -16.11 6.47
C ALA A 136 1.38 -14.62 6.80
N THR A 137 1.37 -13.76 5.79
CA THR A 137 1.65 -12.32 5.94
C THR A 137 0.46 -11.61 6.60
N THR A 138 0.75 -10.80 7.61
CA THR A 138 -0.21 -9.86 8.22
C THR A 138 -0.29 -8.60 7.36
N VAL A 139 -1.25 -7.72 7.64
CA VAL A 139 -1.37 -6.37 7.05
C VAL A 139 0.00 -5.68 6.91
N SER A 140 0.81 -5.58 7.98
CA SER A 140 2.13 -4.94 7.91
C SER A 140 3.12 -5.59 6.91
N ALA A 141 3.12 -6.92 6.80
CA ALA A 141 4.01 -7.61 5.87
C ALA A 141 3.48 -7.55 4.44
N THR A 142 2.16 -7.71 4.26
CA THR A 142 1.49 -7.60 2.96
C THR A 142 1.69 -6.22 2.36
N MET A 143 1.52 -5.14 3.15
CA MET A 143 1.76 -3.76 2.71
C MET A 143 3.19 -3.56 2.19
N LEU A 144 4.19 -4.01 2.95
CA LEU A 144 5.58 -3.90 2.54
C LEU A 144 5.83 -4.61 1.20
N ILE A 145 5.44 -5.88 1.09
CA ILE A 145 5.68 -6.69 -0.10
C ILE A 145 4.90 -6.15 -1.31
N ALA A 146 3.66 -5.71 -1.11
CA ALA A 146 2.84 -5.06 -2.14
C ALA A 146 3.51 -3.77 -2.66
N SER A 147 4.00 -2.92 -1.76
CA SER A 147 4.70 -1.69 -2.12
C SER A 147 5.99 -1.95 -2.88
N MET A 148 6.73 -3.01 -2.54
CA MET A 148 7.98 -3.39 -3.22
C MET A 148 7.77 -3.79 -4.69
N VAL A 149 6.55 -4.15 -5.07
CA VAL A 149 6.19 -4.51 -6.46
C VAL A 149 5.23 -3.51 -7.10
N GLY A 150 4.97 -2.36 -6.46
CA GLY A 150 4.16 -1.29 -7.04
C GLY A 150 2.64 -1.45 -6.94
N ILE A 151 2.12 -2.36 -6.10
CA ILE A 151 0.68 -2.48 -5.85
C ILE A 151 0.23 -1.40 -4.85
N SER A 152 -0.67 -0.50 -5.27
CA SER A 152 -1.13 0.62 -4.44
C SER A 152 -2.37 0.33 -3.59
N VAL A 153 -3.08 -0.77 -3.83
CA VAL A 153 -4.37 -1.10 -3.18
C VAL A 153 -4.30 -2.47 -2.53
N PHE A 154 -4.68 -2.56 -1.27
CA PHE A 154 -4.69 -3.78 -0.46
C PHE A 154 -6.02 -3.91 0.27
N VAL A 155 -6.64 -5.10 0.21
CA VAL A 155 -7.87 -5.43 0.94
C VAL A 155 -7.60 -6.42 2.07
N THR A 156 -8.17 -6.15 3.25
CA THR A 156 -8.26 -7.10 4.37
C THR A 156 -9.66 -7.04 4.99
N GLY A 157 -9.96 -7.90 5.95
CA GLY A 157 -11.14 -7.77 6.79
C GLY A 157 -11.06 -6.53 7.68
N GLY A 158 -9.99 -6.41 8.46
CA GLY A 158 -9.83 -5.38 9.49
C GLY A 158 -8.37 -5.28 9.89
N ILE A 159 -7.83 -4.07 10.03
CA ILE A 159 -6.43 -3.90 10.42
C ILE A 159 -6.22 -4.25 11.90
N GLY A 160 -4.97 -4.51 12.31
CA GLY A 160 -4.58 -4.43 13.71
C GLY A 160 -4.60 -2.98 14.21
N GLY A 161 -4.40 -2.79 15.51
CA GLY A 161 -4.49 -1.47 16.14
C GLY A 161 -3.92 -1.45 17.54
N VAL A 162 -4.29 -0.44 18.32
CA VAL A 162 -3.99 -0.38 19.75
C VAL A 162 -4.91 -1.36 20.46
N HIS A 163 -4.35 -2.30 21.21
CA HIS A 163 -5.16 -3.23 22.01
C HIS A 163 -5.84 -2.49 23.16
N ARG A 164 -6.94 -3.06 23.67
CA ARG A 164 -7.60 -2.51 24.86
C ARG A 164 -6.63 -2.56 26.04
N HIS A 165 -6.53 -1.46 26.79
CA HIS A 165 -5.49 -1.23 27.81
C HIS A 165 -4.06 -1.06 27.27
N GLY A 166 -3.91 -0.78 25.97
CA GLY A 166 -2.62 -0.53 25.31
C GLY A 166 -1.79 0.59 25.93
N GLU A 167 -2.41 1.54 26.64
CA GLU A 167 -1.75 2.58 27.43
C GLU A 167 -0.92 2.04 28.60
N HIS A 168 -1.20 0.82 29.06
CA HIS A 168 -0.47 0.14 30.12
C HIS A 168 0.42 -0.98 29.59
N THR A 169 -0.09 -1.76 28.62
CA THR A 169 0.60 -2.93 28.09
C THR A 169 1.58 -2.61 26.96
N MET A 170 1.39 -1.46 26.29
CA MET A 170 2.07 -1.11 25.06
C MET A 170 1.87 -2.15 23.93
N ASP A 171 0.79 -2.93 23.99
CA ASP A 171 0.43 -3.87 22.93
C ASP A 171 -0.24 -3.13 21.77
N ILE A 172 0.58 -2.77 20.79
CA ILE A 172 0.21 -1.97 19.62
C ILE A 172 0.63 -2.71 18.37
N SER A 173 -0.31 -2.95 17.45
CA SER A 173 -0.02 -3.64 16.19
C SER A 173 1.00 -2.87 15.35
N SER A 174 1.97 -3.60 14.79
CA SER A 174 2.90 -3.07 13.80
C SER A 174 2.23 -2.58 12.52
N ASP A 175 0.97 -2.92 12.29
CA ASP A 175 0.18 -2.43 11.15
C ASP A 175 0.07 -0.90 11.15
N LEU A 176 -0.04 -0.27 12.33
CA LEU A 176 -0.19 1.19 12.43
C LEU A 176 1.10 1.91 12.02
N THR A 177 2.25 1.41 12.49
CA THR A 177 3.55 1.93 12.09
C THR A 177 3.84 1.66 10.62
N GLU A 178 3.35 0.55 10.06
CA GLU A 178 3.50 0.27 8.64
C GLU A 178 2.67 1.22 7.78
N LEU A 179 1.41 1.50 8.16
CA LEU A 179 0.59 2.54 7.56
C LEU A 179 1.29 3.90 7.58
N GLY A 180 2.06 4.23 8.62
CA GLY A 180 2.84 5.47 8.71
C GLY A 180 4.02 5.60 7.73
N ARG A 181 4.42 4.54 7.01
CA ARG A 181 5.66 4.55 6.21
C ARG A 181 5.62 3.80 4.88
N THR A 182 4.47 3.23 4.51
CA THR A 182 4.33 2.40 3.32
C THR A 182 3.13 2.88 2.51
N PRO A 183 3.32 3.43 1.29
CA PRO A 183 2.29 4.11 0.50
C PRO A 183 1.34 3.13 -0.21
N VAL A 184 0.60 2.36 0.60
CA VAL A 184 -0.43 1.43 0.16
C VAL A 184 -1.75 1.82 0.84
N ALA A 185 -2.82 1.91 0.05
CA ALA A 185 -4.16 2.13 0.55
C ALA A 185 -4.75 0.80 1.03
N VAL A 186 -5.17 0.76 2.29
CA VAL A 186 -5.75 -0.41 2.94
C VAL A 186 -7.25 -0.23 3.08
N ILE A 187 -8.00 -1.10 2.40
CA ILE A 187 -9.46 -1.15 2.46
C ILE A 187 -9.85 -2.22 3.48
N SER A 188 -10.59 -1.81 4.51
CA SER A 188 -10.95 -2.69 5.62
C SER A 188 -12.23 -2.23 6.30
N ALA A 189 -12.84 -3.09 7.13
CA ALA A 189 -13.98 -2.73 7.98
C ALA A 189 -13.57 -1.98 9.25
N GLY A 190 -12.56 -1.10 9.13
CA GLY A 190 -11.89 -0.45 10.25
C GLY A 190 -10.85 -1.36 10.90
N VAL A 191 -10.79 -1.33 12.23
CA VAL A 191 -9.88 -2.17 13.02
C VAL A 191 -10.66 -3.33 13.63
N LYS A 192 -10.01 -4.48 13.86
CA LYS A 192 -10.66 -5.64 14.49
C LYS A 192 -11.35 -5.23 15.81
N SER A 193 -12.57 -5.72 16.04
CA SER A 193 -13.45 -5.30 17.15
C SER A 193 -12.91 -5.54 18.57
N ILE A 194 -11.88 -6.38 18.70
CA ILE A 194 -11.16 -6.65 19.95
C ILE A 194 -10.24 -5.49 20.39
N LEU A 195 -10.07 -4.47 19.54
CA LEU A 195 -9.11 -3.37 19.72
C LEU A 195 -9.78 -2.12 20.30
N ASP A 196 -8.96 -1.12 20.62
CA ASP A 196 -9.38 0.21 21.08
C ASP A 196 -9.40 1.18 19.88
N ILE A 197 -10.61 1.49 19.38
CA ILE A 197 -10.81 2.35 18.21
C ILE A 197 -10.33 3.79 18.47
N PRO A 198 -10.76 4.48 19.54
CA PRO A 198 -10.27 5.83 19.85
C PRO A 198 -8.75 5.92 19.86
N LYS A 199 -8.07 5.04 20.60
CA LYS A 199 -6.59 5.07 20.68
C LYS A 199 -5.93 4.73 19.35
N THR A 200 -6.54 3.85 18.56
CA THR A 200 -6.02 3.53 17.22
C THR A 200 -6.09 4.73 16.30
N LEU A 201 -7.19 5.50 16.33
CA LEU A 201 -7.34 6.71 15.51
C LEU A 201 -6.32 7.79 15.93
N GLU A 202 -6.10 8.00 17.22
CA GLU A 202 -5.08 8.93 17.73
C GLU A 202 -3.65 8.52 17.33
N TYR A 203 -3.37 7.21 17.35
CA TYR A 203 -2.08 6.69 16.91
C TYR A 203 -1.88 6.92 15.40
N LEU A 204 -2.92 6.66 14.59
CA LEU A 204 -2.87 6.90 13.14
C LEU A 204 -2.72 8.39 12.80
N GLU A 205 -3.37 9.28 13.55
CA GLU A 205 -3.15 10.73 13.46
C GLU A 205 -1.68 11.07 13.73
N THR A 206 -1.10 10.50 14.80
CA THR A 206 0.32 10.69 15.14
C THR A 206 1.26 10.18 14.04
N GLN A 207 0.91 9.10 13.36
CA GLN A 207 1.69 8.54 12.24
C GLN A 207 1.47 9.29 10.91
N GLY A 208 0.62 10.32 10.87
CA GLY A 208 0.30 11.05 9.64
C GLY A 208 -0.54 10.24 8.63
N VAL A 209 -1.21 9.18 9.08
CA VAL A 209 -2.01 8.31 8.22
C VAL A 209 -3.35 8.96 7.94
N CYS A 210 -3.70 9.11 6.66
CA CYS A 210 -5.03 9.55 6.27
C CYS A 210 -6.05 8.42 6.53
N VAL A 211 -7.03 8.69 7.40
CA VAL A 211 -8.16 7.79 7.67
C VAL A 211 -9.42 8.36 7.05
N ALA A 212 -9.97 7.65 6.07
CA ALA A 212 -11.21 8.00 5.39
C ALA A 212 -12.29 6.94 5.66
N ALA A 213 -13.55 7.34 5.82
CA ALA A 213 -14.68 6.40 5.85
C ALA A 213 -15.50 6.48 4.56
N TYR A 214 -15.90 5.31 4.08
CA TYR A 214 -16.63 5.15 2.83
C TYR A 214 -18.13 5.29 3.05
N LYS A 215 -18.73 6.32 2.42
CA LYS A 215 -20.16 6.66 2.44
C LYS A 215 -20.74 6.95 3.83
N THR A 216 -19.89 7.24 4.82
CA THR A 216 -20.28 7.58 6.18
C THR A 216 -19.32 8.61 6.79
N ASN A 217 -19.74 9.27 7.87
CA ASN A 217 -18.89 10.17 8.67
C ASN A 217 -18.32 9.48 9.92
N GLU A 218 -18.60 8.20 10.09
CA GLU A 218 -18.27 7.43 11.29
C GLU A 218 -17.32 6.29 10.95
N PHE A 219 -16.37 6.02 11.84
CA PHE A 219 -15.47 4.89 11.72
C PHE A 219 -16.25 3.60 12.04
N PRO A 220 -16.24 2.58 11.17
CA PRO A 220 -16.88 1.29 11.45
C PRO A 220 -16.12 0.48 12.50
N ALA A 221 -16.81 -0.35 13.27
CA ALA A 221 -16.23 -1.19 14.32
C ALA A 221 -16.17 -2.67 13.92
N PHE A 222 -15.75 -2.96 12.69
CA PHE A 222 -15.64 -4.30 12.13
C PHE A 222 -17.00 -5.01 11.95
N PHE A 223 -17.59 -5.53 13.03
CA PHE A 223 -18.88 -6.23 13.00
C PHE A 223 -20.10 -5.30 13.10
N THR A 224 -19.89 -4.01 13.38
CA THR A 224 -20.93 -2.99 13.39
C THR A 224 -20.59 -1.85 12.44
N GLU A 225 -21.63 -1.28 11.82
CA GLU A 225 -21.51 -0.11 10.96
C GLU A 225 -20.99 1.14 11.69
N THR A 226 -21.20 1.20 13.01
CA THR A 226 -20.95 2.36 13.87
C THR A 226 -20.06 1.98 15.05
N SER A 227 -19.19 2.91 15.47
CA SER A 227 -18.27 2.81 16.62
C SER A 227 -18.45 3.93 17.65
N GLY A 228 -19.24 4.96 17.33
CA GLY A 228 -19.29 6.24 18.03
C GLY A 228 -18.15 7.21 17.67
N CYS A 229 -17.14 6.78 16.91
CA CYS A 229 -15.98 7.59 16.56
C CYS A 229 -16.15 8.24 15.17
N LYS A 230 -16.04 9.56 15.09
CA LYS A 230 -16.12 10.27 13.80
C LYS A 230 -14.78 10.26 13.07
N VAL A 231 -14.82 10.13 11.75
CA VAL A 231 -13.66 10.38 10.89
C VAL A 231 -13.74 11.79 10.30
N ARG A 232 -12.58 12.40 10.04
CA ARG A 232 -12.52 13.74 9.41
C ARG A 232 -12.63 13.69 7.89
N CYS A 233 -12.25 12.56 7.27
CA CYS A 233 -12.31 12.38 5.83
C CYS A 233 -13.45 11.41 5.47
N ARG A 234 -14.41 11.88 4.67
CA ARG A 234 -15.44 11.05 4.07
C ARG A 234 -15.20 10.98 2.56
N VAL A 235 -15.39 9.79 1.99
CA VAL A 235 -15.34 9.52 0.55
C VAL A 235 -16.62 8.80 0.15
N ASP A 236 -17.26 9.17 -0.96
CA ASP A 236 -18.60 8.68 -1.32
C ASP A 236 -18.60 7.73 -2.53
N SER A 237 -17.49 7.65 -3.26
CA SER A 237 -17.34 6.84 -4.46
C SER A 237 -15.94 6.21 -4.60
N PRO A 238 -15.79 5.13 -5.40
CA PRO A 238 -14.48 4.58 -5.74
C PRO A 238 -13.56 5.63 -6.40
N GLU A 239 -14.11 6.56 -7.16
CA GLU A 239 -13.39 7.65 -7.81
C GLU A 239 -12.83 8.66 -6.80
N ASP A 240 -13.57 8.98 -5.73
CA ASP A 240 -13.06 9.83 -4.64
C ASP A 240 -11.86 9.18 -3.96
N CYS A 241 -11.97 7.88 -3.67
CA CYS A 241 -10.90 7.08 -3.10
C CYS A 241 -9.67 7.07 -4.02
N ALA A 242 -9.88 6.83 -5.32
CA ALA A 242 -8.80 6.83 -6.31
C ALA A 242 -8.06 8.18 -6.37
N ARG A 243 -8.78 9.30 -6.34
CA ARG A 243 -8.16 10.64 -6.31
C ARG A 243 -7.38 10.88 -5.02
N LEU A 244 -7.87 10.40 -3.88
CA LEU A 244 -7.16 10.49 -2.60
C LEU A 244 -5.83 9.71 -2.65
N ILE A 245 -5.86 8.47 -3.18
CA ILE A 245 -4.68 7.62 -3.32
C ILE A 245 -3.68 8.24 -4.31
N ASP A 246 -4.16 8.70 -5.46
CA ASP A 246 -3.32 9.31 -6.49
C ASP A 246 -2.66 10.61 -5.99
N ALA A 247 -3.38 11.45 -5.25
CA ALA A 247 -2.83 12.66 -4.63
C ALA A 247 -1.75 12.35 -3.60
N ASN A 248 -1.95 11.34 -2.73
CA ASN A 248 -0.94 10.91 -1.76
C ASN A 248 0.37 10.52 -2.46
N VAL A 249 0.26 9.68 -3.51
CA VAL A 249 1.42 9.23 -4.29
C VAL A 249 2.10 10.40 -5.03
N LYS A 250 1.34 11.26 -5.72
CA LYS A 250 1.88 12.40 -6.48
C LYS A 250 2.58 13.45 -5.60
N LEU A 251 2.09 13.64 -4.37
CA LEU A 251 2.73 14.54 -3.39
C LEU A 251 3.91 13.90 -2.67
N GLY A 252 4.16 12.60 -2.87
CA GLY A 252 5.26 11.88 -2.22
C GLY A 252 5.13 11.84 -0.70
N LEU A 253 3.90 11.74 -0.16
CA LEU A 253 3.68 11.77 1.29
C LEU A 253 4.27 10.55 2.02
N GLY A 254 4.44 9.43 1.31
CA GLY A 254 5.12 8.24 1.82
C GLY A 254 4.32 7.41 2.83
N THR A 255 3.12 7.86 3.22
CA THR A 255 2.22 7.15 4.13
C THR A 255 1.16 6.35 3.37
N GLY A 256 0.67 5.30 4.00
CA GLY A 256 -0.55 4.61 3.57
C GLY A 256 -1.81 5.44 3.82
N ILE A 257 -2.93 4.90 3.36
CA ILE A 257 -4.28 5.44 3.60
C ILE A 257 -5.13 4.30 4.16
N LEU A 258 -5.90 4.57 5.21
CA LEU A 258 -6.92 3.64 5.68
C LEU A 258 -8.28 4.07 5.14
N ILE A 259 -8.89 3.25 4.28
CA ILE A 259 -10.26 3.43 3.81
C ILE A 259 -11.16 2.45 4.56
N ALA A 260 -11.91 2.98 5.53
CA ALA A 260 -12.78 2.22 6.39
C ALA A 260 -14.17 2.05 5.74
N VAL A 261 -14.54 0.81 5.45
CA VAL A 261 -15.77 0.42 4.75
C VAL A 261 -16.70 -0.28 5.74
N PRO A 262 -17.89 0.28 6.06
CA PRO A 262 -18.84 -0.38 6.94
C PRO A 262 -19.25 -1.76 6.42
N ILE A 263 -19.48 -2.71 7.34
CA ILE A 263 -20.11 -3.99 7.03
C ILE A 263 -21.50 -3.75 6.39
N PRO A 264 -21.94 -4.58 5.42
CA PRO A 264 -23.29 -4.45 4.88
C PRO A 264 -24.36 -4.57 5.98
N ARG A 265 -25.40 -3.75 5.90
CA ARG A 265 -26.41 -3.55 6.96
C ARG A 265 -27.13 -4.84 7.34
N GLU A 266 -27.42 -5.69 6.37
CA GLU A 266 -28.03 -7.01 6.55
C GLU A 266 -27.18 -7.95 7.44
N HIS A 267 -25.88 -7.70 7.54
CA HIS A 267 -24.94 -8.48 8.35
C HIS A 267 -24.57 -7.78 9.68
N SER A 268 -24.98 -6.52 9.88
CA SER A 268 -24.73 -5.76 11.12
C SER A 268 -25.65 -6.12 12.28
N ALA A 269 -26.74 -6.86 12.03
CA ALA A 269 -27.76 -7.17 13.05
C ALA A 269 -27.24 -7.99 14.25
N SER A 270 -26.14 -8.73 14.06
CA SER A 270 -25.51 -9.53 15.13
C SER A 270 -24.51 -8.73 15.98
N GLY A 271 -24.34 -7.44 15.71
CA GLY A 271 -23.28 -6.63 16.32
C GLY A 271 -23.27 -6.60 17.85
N SER A 272 -24.45 -6.44 18.48
CA SER A 272 -24.57 -6.42 19.95
C SER A 272 -24.25 -7.79 20.59
N LEU A 273 -24.70 -8.88 19.95
CA LEU A 273 -24.37 -10.25 20.35
C LEU A 273 -22.85 -10.47 20.26
N ILE A 274 -22.24 -10.05 19.17
CA ILE A 274 -20.80 -10.19 18.94
C ILE A 274 -19.99 -9.35 19.94
N GLU A 275 -20.40 -8.11 20.24
CA GLU A 275 -19.71 -7.28 21.24
C GLU A 275 -19.78 -7.91 22.63
N SER A 276 -20.95 -8.44 23.02
CA SER A 276 -21.07 -9.18 24.30
C SER A 276 -20.14 -10.40 24.34
N ALA A 277 -20.01 -11.12 23.23
CA ALA A 277 -19.08 -12.25 23.12
C ALA A 277 -17.62 -11.80 23.20
N ILE A 278 -17.26 -10.64 22.62
CA ILE A 278 -15.92 -10.06 22.69
C ILE A 278 -15.55 -9.73 24.13
N GLN A 279 -16.42 -9.03 24.87
CA GLN A 279 -16.15 -8.67 26.27
C GLN A 279 -15.90 -9.91 27.15
N ARG A 280 -16.69 -10.97 26.93
CA ARG A 280 -16.48 -12.25 27.60
C ARG A 280 -15.16 -12.90 27.19
N ALA A 281 -14.87 -12.99 25.90
CA ALA A 281 -13.62 -13.58 25.39
C ALA A 281 -12.38 -12.84 25.91
N MET A 282 -12.42 -11.50 26.00
CA MET A 282 -11.36 -10.67 26.57
C MET A 282 -11.12 -10.96 28.06
N THR A 283 -12.19 -11.20 28.82
CA THR A 283 -12.08 -11.58 30.23
C THR A 283 -11.44 -12.97 30.36
N GLU A 284 -11.90 -13.94 29.58
CA GLU A 284 -11.33 -15.29 29.57
C GLU A 284 -9.86 -15.33 29.09
N ALA A 285 -9.46 -14.46 28.15
CA ALA A 285 -8.08 -14.33 27.71
C ALA A 285 -7.17 -13.86 28.85
N ARG A 286 -7.62 -12.85 29.61
CA ARG A 286 -6.92 -12.33 30.79
C ARG A 286 -6.78 -13.39 31.88
N ASP A 287 -7.86 -14.09 32.21
CA ASP A 287 -7.86 -15.15 33.23
C ASP A 287 -6.89 -16.29 32.87
N LYS A 288 -6.68 -16.53 31.57
CA LYS A 288 -5.75 -17.53 31.03
C LYS A 288 -4.35 -16.99 30.73
N ASN A 289 -4.07 -15.70 31.00
CA ASN A 289 -2.81 -15.02 30.69
C ASN A 289 -2.39 -15.12 29.21
N ILE A 290 -3.35 -15.10 28.28
CA ILE A 290 -3.07 -15.10 26.83
C ILE A 290 -2.77 -13.66 26.39
N SER A 291 -1.61 -13.44 25.77
CA SER A 291 -1.14 -12.10 25.39
C SER A 291 -0.32 -12.10 24.10
N GLY A 292 -0.08 -10.91 23.54
CA GLY A 292 0.75 -10.70 22.35
C GLY A 292 0.21 -11.40 21.12
N ASN A 293 1.09 -12.01 20.32
CA ASN A 293 0.71 -12.60 19.03
C ASN A 293 -0.36 -13.72 19.13
N ALA A 294 -0.52 -14.34 20.30
CA ALA A 294 -1.48 -15.41 20.57
C ALA A 294 -2.88 -14.91 20.94
N GLU A 295 -3.03 -13.63 21.30
CA GLU A 295 -4.30 -13.07 21.79
C GLU A 295 -5.36 -12.99 20.68
N THR A 296 -5.04 -12.38 19.52
CA THR A 296 -6.01 -12.23 18.43
C THR A 296 -6.58 -13.57 17.93
N PRO A 297 -5.78 -14.61 17.63
CA PRO A 297 -6.33 -15.91 17.20
C PRO A 297 -7.22 -16.55 18.26
N PHE A 298 -6.84 -16.46 19.55
CA PHE A 298 -7.67 -16.95 20.65
C PHE A 298 -9.02 -16.23 20.70
N LEU A 299 -9.00 -14.90 20.66
CA LEU A 299 -10.21 -14.08 20.75
C LEU A 299 -11.17 -14.35 19.58
N LEU A 300 -10.66 -14.43 18.34
CA LEU A 300 -11.50 -14.72 17.18
C LEU A 300 -12.14 -16.10 17.26
N ALA A 301 -11.39 -17.12 17.67
CA ALA A 301 -11.92 -18.47 17.85
C ALA A 301 -12.99 -18.50 18.96
N ARG A 302 -12.73 -17.85 20.09
CA ARG A 302 -13.65 -17.84 21.22
C ARG A 302 -14.93 -17.04 20.94
N VAL A 303 -14.83 -15.90 20.27
CA VAL A 303 -16.00 -15.12 19.83
C VAL A 303 -16.85 -15.93 18.86
N ASN A 304 -16.23 -16.70 17.96
CA ASN A 304 -16.98 -17.57 17.06
C ASN A 304 -17.74 -18.68 17.78
N GLU A 305 -17.12 -19.31 18.78
CA GLU A 305 -17.78 -20.29 19.64
C GLU A 305 -18.96 -19.68 20.41
N LEU A 306 -18.74 -18.53 21.05
CA LEU A 306 -19.76 -17.83 21.85
C LEU A 306 -20.94 -17.30 21.02
N THR A 307 -20.73 -17.06 19.73
CA THR A 307 -21.77 -16.55 18.81
C THR A 307 -22.39 -17.65 17.95
N GLY A 308 -22.03 -18.92 18.16
CA GLY A 308 -22.54 -20.04 17.38
C GLY A 308 -22.25 -19.93 15.87
N GLY A 309 -21.12 -19.31 15.49
CA GLY A 309 -20.74 -19.11 14.09
C GLY A 309 -21.11 -17.74 13.50
N ALA A 310 -21.93 -16.93 14.17
CA ALA A 310 -22.39 -15.66 13.59
C ALA A 310 -21.25 -14.68 13.31
N SER A 311 -20.22 -14.63 14.16
CA SER A 311 -19.07 -13.75 13.91
C SER A 311 -18.25 -14.16 12.69
N LEU A 312 -18.12 -15.47 12.41
CA LEU A 312 -17.42 -15.94 11.20
C LEU A 312 -18.21 -15.55 9.94
N SER A 313 -19.54 -15.74 9.94
CA SER A 313 -20.40 -15.32 8.84
C SER A 313 -20.31 -13.82 8.56
N SER A 314 -20.35 -12.98 9.61
CA SER A 314 -20.16 -11.52 9.47
C SER A 314 -18.75 -11.16 9.00
N ASN A 315 -17.71 -11.89 9.44
CA ASN A 315 -16.32 -11.69 8.99
C ASN A 315 -16.15 -12.02 7.50
N ILE A 316 -16.77 -13.10 7.02
CA ILE A 316 -16.76 -13.44 5.58
C ILE A 316 -17.49 -12.35 4.78
N ALA A 317 -18.66 -11.90 5.25
CA ALA A 317 -19.44 -10.86 4.57
C ALA A 317 -18.68 -9.53 4.46
N LEU A 318 -18.05 -9.05 5.54
CA LEU A 318 -17.28 -7.81 5.50
C LEU A 318 -16.05 -7.94 4.60
N VAL A 319 -15.34 -9.08 4.59
CA VAL A 319 -14.16 -9.26 3.72
C VAL A 319 -14.57 -9.23 2.25
N LYS A 320 -15.69 -9.90 1.90
CA LYS A 320 -16.26 -9.87 0.54
C LYS A 320 -16.65 -8.45 0.12
N ASN A 321 -17.27 -7.68 1.02
CA ASN A 321 -17.62 -6.29 0.77
C ASN A 321 -16.37 -5.40 0.57
N ASN A 322 -15.35 -5.57 1.41
CA ASN A 322 -14.08 -4.87 1.28
C ASN A 322 -13.39 -5.20 -0.04
N ALA A 323 -13.44 -6.46 -0.49
CA ALA A 323 -12.89 -6.90 -1.77
C ALA A 323 -13.60 -6.27 -2.96
N LEU A 324 -14.94 -6.20 -2.91
CA LEU A 324 -15.75 -5.52 -3.92
C LEU A 324 -15.36 -4.03 -4.02
N VAL A 325 -15.36 -3.32 -2.89
CA VAL A 325 -15.03 -1.89 -2.86
C VAL A 325 -13.57 -1.66 -3.26
N GLY A 326 -12.63 -2.46 -2.76
CA GLY A 326 -11.21 -2.36 -3.10
C GLY A 326 -10.91 -2.60 -4.59
N ALA A 327 -11.60 -3.56 -5.21
CA ALA A 327 -11.48 -3.79 -6.65
C ALA A 327 -11.99 -2.59 -7.48
N GLN A 328 -13.14 -2.03 -7.11
CA GLN A 328 -13.67 -0.84 -7.75
C GLN A 328 -12.73 0.37 -7.61
N ILE A 329 -12.13 0.56 -6.44
CA ILE A 329 -11.13 1.61 -6.19
C ILE A 329 -9.88 1.40 -7.05
N ALA A 330 -9.36 0.17 -7.12
CA ALA A 330 -8.18 -0.13 -7.93
C ALA A 330 -8.43 0.12 -9.43
N VAL A 331 -9.60 -0.24 -9.94
CA VAL A 331 -10.01 0.05 -11.32
C VAL A 331 -10.16 1.56 -11.56
N ALA A 332 -10.81 2.28 -10.64
CA ALA A 332 -10.91 3.74 -10.74
C ALA A 332 -9.53 4.42 -10.72
N LEU A 333 -8.60 3.93 -9.90
CA LEU A 333 -7.22 4.44 -9.84
C LEU A 333 -6.44 4.15 -11.13
N SER A 334 -6.56 2.94 -11.68
CA SER A 334 -5.93 2.57 -12.96
C SER A 334 -6.43 3.48 -14.09
N ARG A 335 -7.75 3.67 -14.21
CA ARG A 335 -8.35 4.59 -15.21
C ARG A 335 -7.91 6.04 -15.02
N LEU A 336 -7.86 6.52 -13.77
CA LEU A 336 -7.41 7.88 -13.46
C LEU A 336 -5.98 8.13 -13.95
N ARG A 337 -5.07 7.17 -13.71
CA ARG A 337 -3.66 7.23 -14.13
C ARG A 337 -3.51 7.10 -15.64
N GLU A 338 -4.29 6.25 -16.29
CA GLU A 338 -4.31 6.15 -17.76
C GLU A 338 -4.73 7.47 -18.43
N ASN A 339 -5.75 8.15 -17.90
CA ASN A 339 -6.24 9.41 -18.46
C ASN A 339 -5.22 10.54 -18.29
N CYS A 340 -4.50 10.59 -17.16
CA CYS A 340 -3.37 11.50 -16.99
C CYS A 340 -2.26 11.25 -18.03
N ASN A 341 -1.93 10.00 -18.31
CA ASN A 341 -0.88 9.64 -19.28
C ASN A 341 -1.28 9.94 -20.73
N LYS A 342 -2.57 9.95 -21.05
CA LYS A 342 -3.09 10.27 -22.40
C LYS A 342 -3.22 11.78 -22.67
N GLY A 343 -2.79 12.64 -21.74
CA GLY A 343 -2.77 14.09 -21.95
C GLY A 343 -4.13 14.78 -21.85
N GLU A 344 -5.16 14.14 -21.29
CA GLU A 344 -6.38 14.81 -20.86
C GLU A 344 -6.14 15.59 -19.56
N VAL A 345 -5.21 16.54 -19.61
CA VAL A 345 -5.18 17.62 -18.62
C VAL A 345 -6.31 18.55 -19.02
N ALA A 346 -7.50 18.36 -18.44
CA ALA A 346 -8.50 19.41 -18.44
C ALA A 346 -7.82 20.64 -17.84
N ALA A 347 -7.52 21.63 -18.69
CA ALA A 347 -6.95 22.88 -18.26
C ALA A 347 -7.83 23.40 -17.12
N ILE A 348 -7.26 23.50 -15.92
CA ILE A 348 -7.93 24.17 -14.81
C ILE A 348 -8.05 25.62 -15.28
N GLN A 349 -9.22 25.99 -15.78
CA GLN A 349 -9.59 27.38 -16.00
C GLN A 349 -9.66 28.01 -14.62
N ILE A 350 -8.58 28.71 -14.24
CA ILE A 350 -8.61 29.61 -13.09
C ILE A 350 -9.57 30.74 -13.47
N PRO A 351 -10.76 30.85 -12.84
CA PRO A 351 -11.65 31.97 -13.11
C PRO A 351 -10.90 33.24 -12.72
N ASN A 352 -10.75 34.18 -13.65
CA ASN A 352 -10.01 35.45 -13.54
C ASN A 352 -8.50 35.45 -13.84
N TYR A 353 -7.90 34.37 -14.37
CA TYR A 353 -6.58 34.52 -14.96
C TYR A 353 -6.68 35.10 -16.38
N ARG A 354 -6.33 36.38 -16.56
CA ARG A 354 -6.09 36.97 -17.89
C ARG A 354 -4.64 36.68 -18.28
N PRO A 355 -4.36 35.81 -19.27
CA PRO A 355 -3.02 35.74 -19.82
C PRO A 355 -2.72 37.07 -20.53
N PRO A 356 -1.49 37.62 -20.42
CA PRO A 356 -1.10 38.73 -21.26
C PRO A 356 -1.13 38.26 -22.72
N CYS A 357 -1.88 39.00 -23.55
CA CYS A 357 -2.14 38.84 -24.98
C CYS A 357 -1.39 37.72 -25.72
N ALA A 358 -2.15 36.77 -26.26
CA ALA A 358 -1.68 35.87 -27.31
C ALA A 358 -1.29 36.66 -28.56
N LEU A 359 -0.04 36.50 -29.00
CA LEU A 359 0.40 36.91 -30.34
C LEU A 359 0.88 35.68 -31.10
N SER A 360 0.21 35.42 -32.22
CA SER A 360 0.55 34.43 -33.24
C SER A 360 1.84 34.83 -33.95
N GLY A 361 2.84 33.94 -34.03
CA GLY A 361 4.02 34.18 -34.84
C GLY A 361 5.03 33.04 -34.80
N SER A 362 5.23 32.40 -35.96
CA SER A 362 6.15 31.29 -36.23
C SER A 362 7.62 31.74 -36.23
N GLY A 363 8.49 31.00 -35.53
CA GLY A 363 9.95 31.04 -35.72
C GLY A 363 10.75 30.71 -34.47
N LYS A 364 11.30 29.49 -34.37
CA LYS A 364 12.23 29.08 -33.30
C LYS A 364 13.61 28.76 -33.92
N THR A 365 14.67 29.37 -33.41
CA THR A 365 16.05 28.87 -33.53
C THR A 365 16.77 29.04 -32.19
N CYS A 366 17.60 28.05 -31.80
CA CYS A 366 18.29 27.99 -30.51
C CYS A 366 19.81 27.89 -30.72
N HIS A 367 20.61 28.56 -29.89
CA HIS A 367 22.08 28.52 -29.91
C HIS A 367 22.61 28.35 -28.47
N VAL A 368 23.66 27.55 -28.27
CA VAL A 368 24.21 27.19 -26.96
C VAL A 368 25.64 27.73 -26.78
N GLU A 369 25.93 28.35 -25.63
CA GLU A 369 27.30 28.65 -25.19
C GLU A 369 27.47 28.42 -23.67
N ARG A 370 28.47 27.60 -23.30
CA ARG A 370 29.04 27.37 -21.95
C ARG A 370 28.07 27.17 -20.78
N GLY A 371 27.32 26.06 -20.78
CA GLY A 371 26.80 25.43 -19.56
C GLY A 371 25.68 26.17 -18.82
N VAL A 372 25.03 27.15 -19.47
CA VAL A 372 23.86 27.85 -18.96
C VAL A 372 22.76 27.79 -20.02
N PHE A 373 21.56 27.35 -19.65
CA PHE A 373 20.39 27.40 -20.53
C PHE A 373 19.93 28.86 -20.70
N LEU A 374 20.04 29.40 -21.91
CA LEU A 374 19.61 30.74 -22.27
C LEU A 374 18.35 30.64 -23.13
N PHE A 375 17.23 31.13 -22.62
CA PHE A 375 16.03 31.35 -23.43
C PHE A 375 16.06 32.75 -24.02
N TYR A 376 15.93 32.86 -25.34
CA TYR A 376 15.66 34.12 -26.02
C TYR A 376 14.14 34.29 -26.19
N TYR A 377 13.61 35.38 -25.67
CA TYR A 377 12.28 35.87 -26.07
C TYR A 377 12.49 37.19 -26.78
N ASN A 378 12.37 37.21 -28.11
CA ASN A 378 12.41 38.44 -28.86
C ASN A 378 10.98 39.00 -28.96
N SER A 379 10.69 40.00 -28.16
CA SER A 379 9.56 40.90 -28.38
C SER A 379 10.09 42.31 -28.28
N LEU A 380 9.84 43.08 -29.32
CA LEU A 380 10.25 44.46 -29.56
C LEU A 380 9.90 45.40 -28.39
N SER A 381 10.70 45.39 -27.33
CA SER A 381 10.95 46.52 -26.44
C SER A 381 12.24 46.22 -25.64
N SER A 382 13.03 47.26 -25.38
CA SER A 382 14.44 47.21 -24.97
C SER A 382 14.73 46.67 -23.56
N SER A 383 13.89 45.81 -22.99
CA SER A 383 14.03 45.31 -21.62
C SER A 383 14.35 43.81 -21.59
N LYS A 384 15.60 43.47 -21.27
CA LYS A 384 16.06 42.10 -21.05
C LYS A 384 15.75 41.67 -19.61
N TRP A 385 15.07 40.54 -19.45
CA TRP A 385 14.91 39.88 -18.16
C TRP A 385 15.68 38.57 -18.15
N TYR A 386 16.37 38.29 -17.05
CA TYR A 386 17.21 37.11 -16.86
C TYR A 386 16.66 36.30 -15.70
N LEU A 387 16.42 35.00 -15.91
CA LEU A 387 16.18 34.07 -14.82
C LEU A 387 17.47 33.29 -14.56
N LYS A 388 18.07 33.50 -13.38
CA LYS A 388 19.29 32.82 -12.96
C LYS A 388 18.89 31.72 -11.98
N LEU A 389 18.86 30.47 -12.44
CA LEU A 389 18.52 29.32 -11.59
C LEU A 389 19.80 28.59 -11.13
N PRO A 390 19.93 28.25 -9.84
CA PRO A 390 21.01 27.41 -9.34
C PRO A 390 20.89 25.96 -9.85
N LEU A 391 22.02 25.34 -10.19
CA LEU A 391 22.11 23.97 -10.73
C LEU A 391 21.46 22.87 -9.86
N HIS A 392 21.25 23.11 -8.57
CA HIS A 392 20.65 22.14 -7.64
C HIS A 392 19.12 22.17 -7.60
N GLU A 393 18.48 23.14 -8.26
CA GLU A 393 17.00 23.27 -8.33
C GLU A 393 16.42 22.77 -9.66
N LEU A 394 17.27 22.27 -10.58
CA LEU A 394 16.83 21.74 -11.89
C LEU A 394 15.74 20.65 -11.82
N PRO A 395 15.72 19.71 -10.86
CA PRO A 395 14.69 18.65 -10.82
C PRO A 395 13.27 19.18 -10.56
N LEU A 396 13.14 20.32 -9.87
CA LEU A 396 11.83 20.93 -9.56
C LEU A 396 11.21 21.64 -10.78
N TYR A 397 12.03 22.08 -11.73
CA TYR A 397 11.59 22.83 -12.90
C TYR A 397 11.36 21.99 -14.16
N PHE A 398 11.79 20.71 -14.17
CA PHE A 398 11.49 19.80 -15.27
C PHE A 398 9.97 19.61 -15.47
N ASN A 399 9.20 19.56 -14.37
CA ASN A 399 7.74 19.48 -14.43
C ASN A 399 7.07 20.78 -14.93
N PHE A 400 7.77 21.92 -14.90
CA PHE A 400 7.23 23.19 -15.41
C PHE A 400 7.47 23.36 -16.92
N LEU A 401 8.50 22.71 -17.46
CA LEU A 401 8.91 22.87 -18.86
C LEU A 401 8.22 21.88 -19.82
N GLU A 402 7.68 20.76 -19.33
CA GLU A 402 6.85 19.86 -20.15
C GLU A 402 5.50 20.47 -20.57
N THR A 403 5.04 21.51 -19.87
CA THR A 403 3.77 22.19 -20.20
C THR A 403 3.91 23.14 -21.40
N VAL A 404 5.13 23.44 -21.87
CA VAL A 404 5.38 24.38 -22.97
C VAL A 404 6.20 23.73 -24.08
N GLY A 405 5.61 22.74 -24.75
CA GLY A 405 5.93 22.35 -26.13
C GLY A 405 7.40 22.33 -26.56
N THR A 406 7.92 21.10 -26.61
CA THR A 406 9.15 20.62 -27.26
C THR A 406 10.43 20.69 -26.41
N VAL A 407 10.80 19.56 -25.80
CA VAL A 407 12.16 19.27 -25.34
C VAL A 407 12.79 18.30 -26.34
N ILE A 408 13.78 18.77 -27.11
CA ILE A 408 14.69 17.88 -27.86
C ILE A 408 15.85 17.60 -26.91
N ALA A 409 15.96 16.37 -26.42
CA ALA A 409 17.15 15.91 -25.71
C ALA A 409 18.29 15.75 -26.74
N CYS A 410 19.42 16.43 -26.51
CA CYS A 410 20.69 16.07 -27.13
C CYS A 410 21.59 15.50 -26.05
N ASP A 411 22.07 14.28 -26.26
CA ASP A 411 23.07 13.62 -25.42
C ASP A 411 24.38 14.42 -25.36
N LEU A 412 25.05 14.34 -24.20
CA LEU A 412 26.44 14.74 -24.01
C LEU A 412 27.34 13.51 -24.05
#